data_AF-A0A6A5FV41-F1
#
_entry.id   AF-A0A6A5FV41-F1
#
_cell.length_a   1.000
_cell.length_b   1.000
_cell.length_c   1.000
_cell.angle_alpha   90.00
_cell.angle_beta   90.00
_cell.angle_gamma   90.00
#
_symmetry.space_group_name_H-M   'P 1'
#
loop_
_entity.id
_entity.type
_entity.pdbx_description
1 polymer ?
#
loop_
_entity_poly.entity_id
_entity_poly.type
_entity_poly.pdbx_seq_one_letter_code
_entity_poly.pdbx_strand_id
1 'polypeptide(L)'
;MKTILILVVLFSLFGEGVPQQWRRLTSEENQELQRFCGSRPMIKSMKRKLTNSEFISRTKAPWTVMIHTPGWVCSGTLISQRHILTSRVCILTNLAQTKDHDDDVFMGKCINDDFVIYFSGHSLQITLTKPIVIKDSKIILFDKCKENDDRQFDMALIELENDLQFTNEIHPACSVSRQVSPIVIGDLLEINSYGSTDYESKIRKNIGKLRKGRVVYRGYQSDDRYFLGDNGGSVMSTTLKLHTLIGVLKSNRRDYNSGVQVSSVAYASKKICQYSGIC
;
A
#
# COMPACT_ATOMS: atom_id res chain seq x y z
N MET A 1 -19.44 -52.70 47.04
CA MET A 1 -19.24 -51.24 46.93
C MET A 1 -18.46 -50.96 45.65
N LYS A 2 -19.06 -50.30 44.66
CA LYS A 2 -18.42 -49.96 43.38
C LYS A 2 -17.73 -48.60 43.54
N THR A 3 -16.40 -48.58 43.43
CA THR A 3 -15.63 -47.34 43.39
C THR A 3 -15.72 -46.76 41.98
N ILE A 4 -16.37 -45.61 41.86
CA ILE A 4 -16.45 -44.85 40.60
C ILE A 4 -15.14 -44.09 40.45
N LEU A 5 -14.37 -44.42 39.41
CA LEU A 5 -13.17 -43.70 39.02
C LEU A 5 -13.60 -42.46 38.21
N ILE A 6 -13.61 -41.28 38.82
CA ILE A 6 -13.87 -40.03 38.11
C ILE A 6 -12.55 -39.60 37.45
N LEU A 7 -12.44 -39.84 36.15
CA LEU A 7 -11.37 -39.30 35.29
C LEU A 7 -11.63 -37.80 35.09
N VAL A 8 -10.95 -36.97 35.89
CA VAL A 8 -10.88 -35.53 35.66
C VAL A 8 -9.79 -35.29 34.60
N VAL A 9 -10.20 -35.19 33.34
CA VAL A 9 -9.32 -34.69 32.27
C VAL A 9 -9.27 -33.17 32.41
N LEU A 10 -8.24 -32.68 33.08
CA LEU A 10 -7.87 -31.26 33.07
C LEU A 10 -7.38 -30.91 31.67
N PHE A 11 -8.27 -30.35 30.83
CA PHE A 11 -7.84 -29.60 29.65
C PHE A 11 -7.10 -28.35 30.14
N SER A 12 -5.78 -28.37 30.04
CA SER A 12 -4.93 -27.20 30.24
C SER A 12 -5.33 -26.11 29.25
N LEU A 13 -5.98 -25.08 29.80
CA LEU A 13 -6.26 -23.79 29.18
C LEU A 13 -4.96 -23.01 28.97
N PHE A 14 -4.20 -23.33 27.92
CA PHE A 14 -3.27 -22.38 27.30
C PHE A 14 -3.20 -22.72 25.81
N GLY A 15 -4.19 -22.24 25.06
CA GLY A 15 -3.98 -22.00 23.65
C GLY A 15 -2.95 -20.89 23.56
N GLU A 16 -1.67 -21.25 23.39
CA GLU A 16 -0.71 -20.34 22.80
C GLU A 16 -1.34 -19.82 21.52
N GLY A 17 -1.67 -18.53 21.49
CA GLY A 17 -2.33 -17.90 20.36
C GLY A 17 -1.54 -18.21 19.11
N VAL A 18 -2.08 -19.09 18.26
CA VAL A 18 -1.49 -19.39 16.95
C VAL A 18 -1.29 -18.04 16.28
N PRO A 19 -0.05 -17.65 15.92
CA PRO A 19 0.19 -16.39 15.25
C PRO A 19 -0.68 -16.37 14.00
N GLN A 20 -1.64 -15.45 13.94
CA GLN A 20 -2.67 -15.41 12.91
C GLN A 20 -2.01 -15.60 11.54
N GLN A 21 -2.32 -16.73 10.91
CA GLN A 21 -1.74 -17.10 9.63
C GLN A 21 -2.18 -16.06 8.59
N TRP A 22 -1.27 -15.67 7.69
CA TRP A 22 -1.53 -14.70 6.63
C TRP A 22 -2.77 -15.09 5.84
N ARG A 23 -3.69 -14.14 5.61
CA ARG A 23 -4.85 -14.36 4.73
C ARG A 23 -4.46 -14.14 3.27
N ARG A 24 -3.48 -14.92 2.83
CA ARG A 24 -3.05 -14.99 1.43
C ARG A 24 -4.25 -15.38 0.56
N LEU A 25 -4.32 -14.81 -0.63
CA LEU A 25 -5.24 -15.28 -1.64
C LEU A 25 -4.94 -16.74 -1.98
N THR A 26 -5.98 -17.55 -2.12
CA THR A 26 -5.85 -18.87 -2.74
C THR A 26 -5.51 -18.73 -4.22
N SER A 27 -5.11 -19.83 -4.85
CA SER A 27 -4.87 -19.86 -6.30
C SER A 27 -6.12 -19.45 -7.09
N GLU A 28 -7.30 -19.83 -6.62
CA GLU A 28 -8.60 -19.50 -7.22
C GLU A 28 -8.93 -18.02 -7.05
N GLU A 29 -8.77 -17.47 -5.83
CA GLU A 29 -8.96 -16.03 -5.57
C GLU A 29 -8.00 -15.18 -6.41
N ASN A 30 -6.74 -15.59 -6.52
CA ASN A 30 -5.77 -14.90 -7.37
C ASN A 30 -6.15 -14.99 -8.85
N GLN A 31 -6.54 -16.16 -9.35
CA GLN A 31 -7.00 -16.31 -10.73
C GLN A 31 -8.22 -15.42 -11.02
N GLU A 32 -9.15 -15.33 -10.07
CA GLU A 32 -10.31 -14.45 -10.20
C GLU A 32 -9.91 -12.98 -10.20
N LEU A 33 -9.07 -12.56 -9.25
CA LEU A 33 -8.52 -11.20 -9.17
C LEU A 33 -7.88 -10.77 -10.50
N GLN A 34 -7.05 -11.63 -11.10
CA GLN A 34 -6.36 -11.34 -12.36
C GLN A 34 -7.33 -11.12 -13.54
N ARG A 35 -8.57 -11.61 -13.47
CA ARG A 35 -9.58 -11.38 -14.53
C ARG A 35 -10.16 -9.96 -14.52
N PHE A 36 -10.17 -9.29 -13.38
CA PHE A 36 -10.87 -8.01 -13.23
C PHE A 36 -10.08 -6.88 -12.59
N CYS A 37 -8.88 -7.13 -12.03
CA CYS A 37 -8.03 -6.06 -11.53
C CYS A 37 -7.82 -4.97 -12.60
N GLY A 38 -7.70 -3.72 -12.16
CA GLY A 38 -7.40 -2.60 -13.06
C GLY A 38 -8.43 -2.33 -14.17
N SER A 39 -9.60 -2.99 -14.15
CA SER A 39 -10.65 -2.82 -15.17
C SER A 39 -11.51 -1.58 -14.97
N ARG A 40 -11.43 -0.94 -13.79
CA ARG A 40 -12.22 0.24 -13.43
C ARG A 40 -11.34 1.43 -13.04
N PRO A 41 -11.58 2.63 -13.58
CA PRO A 41 -12.57 2.92 -14.62
C PRO A 41 -12.14 2.30 -15.96
N MET A 42 -13.11 2.00 -16.82
CA MET A 42 -12.82 1.54 -18.18
C MET A 42 -11.92 2.55 -18.90
N ILE A 43 -10.80 2.06 -19.43
CA ILE A 43 -9.84 2.87 -20.19
C ILE A 43 -10.45 3.17 -21.57
N LYS A 44 -10.95 4.40 -21.75
CA LYS A 44 -11.24 4.96 -23.08
C LYS A 44 -9.93 5.48 -23.68
N SER A 45 -9.76 5.43 -25.02
CA SER A 45 -8.50 5.73 -25.71
C SER A 45 -7.74 6.89 -25.06
N MET A 46 -6.57 6.61 -24.47
CA MET A 46 -5.81 7.62 -23.74
C MET A 46 -5.13 8.57 -24.71
N LYS A 47 -5.51 9.85 -24.68
CA LYS A 47 -4.69 10.89 -25.30
C LYS A 47 -3.37 10.98 -24.53
N ARG A 48 -2.23 10.85 -25.23
CA ARG A 48 -0.88 11.09 -24.69
C ARG A 48 -0.67 12.59 -24.47
N LYS A 49 -1.35 13.15 -23.48
CA LYS A 49 -1.14 14.53 -23.04
C LYS A 49 -0.54 14.50 -21.63
N LEU A 50 0.56 15.22 -21.44
CA LEU A 50 1.03 15.61 -20.11
C LEU A 50 -0.06 16.43 -19.45
N THR A 51 -0.42 16.07 -18.23
CA THR A 51 -1.45 16.76 -17.46
C THR A 51 -0.87 17.13 -16.11
N ASN A 52 -1.00 18.40 -15.76
CA ASN A 52 -0.82 18.86 -14.39
C ASN A 52 -1.75 18.07 -13.45
N SER A 53 -1.48 18.15 -12.14
CA SER A 53 -2.37 17.57 -11.13
C SER A 53 -3.79 18.11 -11.28
N GLU A 54 -4.76 17.23 -11.43
CA GLU A 54 -6.19 17.57 -11.36
C GLU A 54 -6.86 16.81 -10.21
N PHE A 55 -7.87 17.43 -9.60
CA PHE A 55 -8.74 16.74 -8.66
C PHE A 55 -9.66 15.79 -9.41
N ILE A 56 -9.82 14.57 -8.89
CA ILE A 56 -10.66 13.55 -9.51
C ILE A 56 -11.62 12.93 -8.49
N SER A 57 -12.75 12.42 -8.98
CA SER A 57 -13.64 11.59 -8.17
C SER A 57 -13.02 10.22 -7.89
N ARG A 58 -13.46 9.55 -6.81
CA ARG A 58 -12.95 8.21 -6.45
C ARG A 58 -13.15 7.17 -7.54
N THR A 59 -14.25 7.26 -8.29
CA THR A 59 -14.53 6.38 -9.44
C THR A 59 -13.46 6.44 -10.54
N LYS A 60 -12.59 7.46 -10.56
CA LYS A 60 -11.50 7.58 -11.54
C LYS A 60 -10.21 6.87 -11.13
N ALA A 61 -10.02 6.60 -9.84
CA ALA A 61 -8.89 5.83 -9.32
C ALA A 61 -9.32 5.03 -8.08
N PRO A 62 -10.26 4.06 -8.24
CA PRO A 62 -10.93 3.36 -7.14
C PRO A 62 -10.01 2.48 -6.27
N TRP A 63 -8.78 2.24 -6.72
CA TRP A 63 -7.72 1.57 -5.97
C TRP A 63 -7.01 2.49 -4.96
N THR A 64 -7.12 3.80 -5.10
CA THR A 64 -6.34 4.73 -4.27
C THR A 64 -6.99 4.83 -2.89
N VAL A 65 -6.19 4.63 -1.84
CA VAL A 65 -6.62 4.77 -0.45
C VAL A 65 -5.85 5.90 0.23
N MET A 66 -6.48 6.51 1.22
CA MET A 66 -5.85 7.53 2.07
C MET A 66 -5.41 6.88 3.37
N ILE A 67 -4.15 7.02 3.74
CA ILE A 67 -3.61 6.56 5.00
C ILE A 67 -3.37 7.78 5.87
N HIS A 68 -4.06 7.84 7.00
CA HIS A 68 -3.88 8.92 7.95
C HIS A 68 -2.55 8.72 8.67
N THR A 69 -1.80 9.80 8.79
CA THR A 69 -0.57 9.83 9.58
C THR A 69 -0.62 11.08 10.45
N PRO A 70 0.09 11.12 11.58
CA PRO A 70 0.07 12.33 12.39
C PRO A 70 0.68 13.52 11.64
N GLY A 71 -0.12 14.57 11.46
CA GLY A 71 0.32 15.82 10.83
C GLY A 71 0.38 15.82 9.29
N TRP A 72 0.18 14.69 8.60
CA TRP A 72 0.03 14.64 7.14
C TRP A 72 -0.77 13.41 6.67
N VAL A 73 -0.94 13.29 5.35
CA VAL A 73 -1.60 12.14 4.73
C VAL A 73 -0.59 11.42 3.84
N CYS A 74 -0.70 10.10 3.85
CA CYS A 74 -0.09 9.21 2.88
C CYS A 74 -1.16 8.62 1.97
N SER A 75 -0.70 8.02 0.87
CA SER A 75 -1.56 7.23 0.00
C SER A 75 -1.20 5.75 0.07
N GLY A 76 -2.09 4.92 -0.45
CA GLY A 76 -1.82 3.53 -0.75
C GLY A 76 -2.61 3.08 -1.97
N THR A 77 -2.34 1.85 -2.42
CA THR A 77 -3.02 1.22 -3.54
C THR A 77 -3.61 -0.11 -3.11
N LEU A 78 -4.92 -0.26 -3.26
CA LEU A 78 -5.64 -1.52 -3.12
C LEU A 78 -5.28 -2.45 -4.28
N ILE A 79 -4.72 -3.62 -3.98
CA ILE A 79 -4.30 -4.61 -4.97
C ILE A 79 -5.09 -5.93 -4.88
N SER A 80 -5.95 -6.09 -3.87
CA SER A 80 -6.96 -7.15 -3.78
C SER A 80 -8.05 -6.74 -2.79
N GLN A 81 -8.95 -7.65 -2.39
CA GLN A 81 -10.00 -7.37 -1.41
C GLN A 81 -9.48 -7.07 0.01
N ARG A 82 -8.22 -7.39 0.31
CA ARG A 82 -7.66 -7.23 1.65
C ARG A 82 -6.19 -6.80 1.70
N HIS A 83 -5.61 -6.42 0.56
CA HIS A 83 -4.19 -6.08 0.49
C HIS A 83 -3.97 -4.69 -0.09
N ILE A 84 -3.21 -3.87 0.62
CA ILE A 84 -2.84 -2.51 0.22
C ILE A 84 -1.32 -2.39 0.16
N LEU A 85 -0.79 -1.86 -0.94
CA LEU A 85 0.61 -1.43 -1.03
C LEU A 85 0.73 0.05 -0.70
N THR A 86 1.76 0.39 0.08
CA THR A 86 2.11 1.78 0.43
C THR A 86 3.63 1.88 0.68
N SER A 87 4.10 3.02 1.20
CA SER A 87 5.48 3.25 1.61
C SER A 87 5.71 2.80 3.07
N ARG A 88 6.92 2.32 3.42
CA ARG A 88 7.29 2.00 4.81
C ARG A 88 7.25 3.25 5.68
N VAL A 89 7.68 4.39 5.14
CA VAL A 89 7.67 5.68 5.85
C VAL A 89 6.26 6.05 6.33
N CYS A 90 5.22 5.73 5.55
CA CYS A 90 3.83 5.95 5.96
C CYS A 90 3.43 5.14 7.20
N ILE A 91 4.01 3.96 7.38
CA ILE A 91 3.76 3.10 8.54
C ILE A 91 4.66 3.49 9.71
N LEU A 92 5.96 3.62 9.48
CA LEU A 92 6.95 3.94 10.52
C LEU A 92 6.65 5.27 11.22
N THR A 93 6.12 6.25 10.49
CA THR A 93 5.69 7.52 11.10
C THR A 93 4.54 7.30 12.09
N ASN A 94 3.54 6.51 11.71
CA ASN A 94 2.43 6.17 12.60
C ASN A 94 2.94 5.45 13.86
N LEU A 95 3.88 4.50 13.71
CA LEU A 95 4.47 3.74 14.81
C LEU A 95 5.37 4.57 15.75
N ALA A 96 5.96 5.66 15.27
CA ALA A 96 6.90 6.44 16.07
C ALA A 96 6.19 7.26 17.16
N GLN A 97 4.94 7.68 16.94
CA GLN A 97 4.18 8.50 17.89
C GLN A 97 3.41 7.70 18.93
N THR A 98 3.21 6.40 18.69
CA THR A 98 2.49 5.51 19.59
C THR A 98 3.35 5.08 20.77
N LYS A 99 4.67 5.29 20.71
CA LYS A 99 5.57 5.06 21.85
C LYS A 99 5.32 5.97 23.06
N ASP A 100 4.49 7.00 22.92
CA ASP A 100 4.09 7.89 24.02
C ASP A 100 2.83 7.40 24.76
N HIS A 101 2.22 6.28 24.35
CA HIS A 101 1.10 5.63 25.05
C HIS A 101 1.54 4.30 25.68
N ASP A 102 1.47 4.21 27.02
CA ASP A 102 1.98 3.08 27.83
C ASP A 102 1.25 1.73 27.57
N ASP A 103 0.12 1.73 26.88
CA ASP A 103 -0.72 0.54 26.66
C ASP A 103 -0.39 -0.24 25.35
N ASP A 104 0.59 0.23 24.57
CA ASP A 104 0.82 -0.24 23.21
C ASP A 104 1.89 -1.34 23.11
N VAL A 105 1.45 -2.57 22.83
CA VAL A 105 2.38 -3.68 22.59
C VAL A 105 2.60 -3.87 21.09
N PHE A 106 3.69 -3.29 20.58
CA PHE A 106 4.18 -3.60 19.23
C PHE A 106 4.92 -4.93 19.23
N MET A 107 4.26 -5.99 18.75
CA MET A 107 4.93 -7.25 18.46
C MET A 107 5.40 -7.26 17.00
N GLY A 108 6.70 -7.20 16.80
CA GLY A 108 7.30 -7.29 15.48
C GLY A 108 8.47 -8.26 15.44
N LYS A 109 8.68 -8.91 14.30
CA LYS A 109 9.84 -9.79 14.07
C LYS A 109 10.35 -9.69 12.65
N CYS A 110 11.65 -9.92 12.48
CA CYS A 110 12.26 -10.06 11.16
C CYS A 110 12.00 -11.47 10.61
N ILE A 111 11.55 -11.56 9.36
CA ILE A 111 11.40 -12.80 8.60
C ILE A 111 12.00 -12.55 7.22
N ASN A 112 13.11 -13.23 6.89
CA ASN A 112 13.77 -13.11 5.58
C ASN A 112 13.99 -11.64 5.16
N ASP A 113 14.66 -10.86 6.02
CA ASP A 113 14.91 -9.41 5.88
C ASP A 113 13.70 -8.48 5.95
N ASP A 114 12.48 -9.01 6.00
CA ASP A 114 11.25 -8.22 6.11
C ASP A 114 10.85 -8.05 7.58
N PHE A 115 10.45 -6.85 7.97
CA PHE A 115 9.93 -6.62 9.33
C PHE A 115 8.42 -6.78 9.33
N VAL A 116 7.95 -7.80 10.03
CA VAL A 116 6.52 -8.12 10.16
C VAL A 116 6.01 -7.58 11.48
N ILE A 117 4.96 -6.78 11.41
CA ILE A 117 4.31 -6.14 12.56
C ILE A 117 2.92 -6.74 12.73
N TYR A 118 2.61 -7.10 13.97
CA TYR A 118 1.29 -7.49 14.42
C TYR A 118 0.78 -6.35 15.30
N PHE A 119 -0.31 -5.71 14.87
CA PHE A 119 -0.96 -4.68 15.67
C PHE A 119 -1.93 -5.37 16.63
N SER A 120 -1.86 -5.02 17.92
CA SER A 120 -2.90 -5.31 18.90
C SER A 120 -3.14 -4.01 19.67
N GLY A 121 -4.37 -3.49 19.64
CA GLY A 121 -4.74 -2.26 20.36
C GLY A 121 -4.59 -0.94 19.58
N HIS A 122 -3.82 -0.89 18.48
CA HIS A 122 -3.62 0.33 17.68
C HIS A 122 -4.41 0.35 16.37
N SER A 123 -4.99 1.51 16.06
CA SER A 123 -5.78 1.72 14.84
C SER A 123 -4.98 2.47 13.78
N LEU A 124 -4.61 1.76 12.70
CA LEU A 124 -4.27 2.45 11.46
C LEU A 124 -5.56 2.93 10.82
N GLN A 125 -5.76 4.25 10.76
CA GLN A 125 -6.92 4.81 10.09
C GLN A 125 -6.66 4.90 8.59
N ILE A 126 -7.47 4.17 7.82
CA ILE A 126 -7.46 4.22 6.35
C ILE A 126 -8.82 4.74 5.89
N THR A 127 -8.84 5.63 4.90
CA THR A 127 -10.08 6.06 4.25
C THR A 127 -10.12 5.56 2.82
N LEU A 128 -11.15 4.77 2.51
CA LEU A 128 -11.57 4.47 1.13
C LEU A 128 -12.73 5.39 0.75
N THR A 129 -13.96 4.88 0.76
CA THR A 129 -15.20 5.69 0.72
C THR A 129 -15.52 6.29 2.08
N LYS A 130 -15.31 5.49 3.13
CA LYS A 130 -15.52 5.83 4.52
C LYS A 130 -14.23 5.52 5.30
N PRO A 131 -14.01 6.19 6.45
CA PRO A 131 -12.96 5.78 7.37
C PRO A 131 -13.19 4.34 7.80
N ILE A 132 -12.18 3.50 7.64
CA ILE A 132 -12.06 2.20 8.26
C ILE A 132 -10.93 2.28 9.28
N VAL A 133 -11.24 1.85 10.49
CA VAL A 133 -10.25 1.66 11.55
C VAL A 133 -9.84 0.22 11.46
N ILE A 134 -8.58 -0.04 11.15
CA ILE A 134 -8.08 -1.41 11.11
C ILE A 134 -7.61 -1.74 12.53
N LYS A 135 -8.38 -2.61 13.19
CA LYS A 135 -7.97 -3.27 14.43
C LYS A 135 -7.33 -4.59 13.97
N ASP A 136 -6.18 -4.93 14.54
CA ASP A 136 -5.52 -6.21 14.28
C ASP A 136 -5.03 -6.40 12.82
N SER A 137 -4.36 -5.36 12.29
CA SER A 137 -3.69 -5.46 10.99
C SER A 137 -2.35 -6.19 11.08
N LYS A 138 -2.01 -6.86 9.98
CA LYS A 138 -0.67 -7.42 9.76
C LYS A 138 0.03 -6.60 8.70
N ILE A 139 1.18 -6.02 9.05
CA ILE A 139 1.94 -5.14 8.15
C ILE A 139 3.32 -5.70 7.90
N ILE A 140 3.74 -5.67 6.64
CA ILE A 140 5.07 -6.09 6.21
C ILE A 140 5.82 -4.86 5.73
N LEU A 141 6.94 -4.55 6.35
CA LEU A 141 7.89 -3.56 5.87
C LEU A 141 8.99 -4.30 5.10
N PHE A 142 8.97 -4.22 3.78
CA PHE A 142 9.91 -4.97 2.97
C PHE A 142 11.36 -4.48 3.17
N ASP A 143 12.30 -5.42 3.27
CA ASP A 143 13.75 -5.19 3.40
C ASP A 143 14.17 -4.37 4.63
N LYS A 144 13.25 -4.10 5.57
CA LYS A 144 13.54 -3.26 6.75
C LYS A 144 14.62 -3.84 7.67
N CYS A 145 14.77 -5.16 7.70
CA CYS A 145 15.76 -5.84 8.53
C CYS A 145 17.08 -6.13 7.81
N LYS A 146 17.25 -5.70 6.55
CA LYS A 146 18.55 -5.84 5.88
C LYS A 146 19.62 -5.05 6.62
N GLU A 147 20.79 -5.68 6.81
CA GLU A 147 21.96 -5.06 7.46
C GLU A 147 22.37 -3.75 6.77
N ASN A 148 22.25 -3.71 5.44
CA ASN A 148 22.41 -2.52 4.62
C ASN A 148 21.04 -2.11 4.05
N ASP A 149 20.15 -1.59 4.91
CA ASP A 149 18.82 -1.06 4.53
C ASP A 149 19.01 -0.02 3.41
N ASP A 150 18.75 -0.45 2.18
CA ASP A 150 18.72 0.45 1.04
C ASP A 150 17.55 1.40 1.24
N ARG A 151 17.88 2.58 1.75
CA ARG A 151 16.91 3.65 1.99
C ARG A 151 16.16 4.03 0.72
N GLN A 152 16.59 3.59 -0.48
CA GLN A 152 15.88 3.84 -1.73
C GLN A 152 14.62 2.97 -1.89
N PHE A 153 14.61 1.73 -1.40
CA PHE A 153 13.45 0.86 -1.53
C PHE A 153 12.46 1.05 -0.36
N ASP A 154 11.37 1.74 -0.61
CA ASP A 154 10.39 2.15 0.39
C ASP A 154 9.00 1.59 0.05
N MET A 155 8.74 0.34 0.43
CA MET A 155 7.46 -0.32 0.21
C MET A 155 7.02 -1.15 1.42
N ALA A 156 5.73 -1.07 1.73
CA ALA A 156 5.06 -1.86 2.74
C ALA A 156 3.77 -2.47 2.17
N LEU A 157 3.39 -3.62 2.73
CA LEU A 157 2.14 -4.31 2.45
C LEU A 157 1.30 -4.34 3.73
N ILE A 158 0.04 -3.94 3.62
CA ILE A 158 -0.94 -3.99 4.70
C ILE A 158 -1.96 -5.07 4.35
N GLU A 159 -2.16 -6.03 5.25
CA GLU A 159 -3.28 -6.97 5.24
C GLU A 159 -4.43 -6.41 6.09
N LEU A 160 -5.61 -6.26 5.48
CA LEU A 160 -6.83 -5.82 6.15
C LEU A 160 -7.45 -7.00 6.91
N GLU A 161 -8.01 -6.70 8.09
CA GLU A 161 -8.73 -7.66 8.92
C GLU A 161 -9.92 -8.28 8.17
N ASN A 162 -10.64 -7.48 7.38
CA ASN A 162 -11.88 -7.84 6.72
C ASN A 162 -11.81 -7.57 5.21
N ASP A 163 -12.54 -8.40 4.45
CA ASP A 163 -12.55 -8.32 2.99
C ASP A 163 -13.44 -7.18 2.54
N LEU A 164 -12.91 -6.36 1.65
CA LEU A 164 -13.66 -5.29 1.04
C LEU A 164 -14.56 -5.82 -0.07
N GLN A 165 -15.79 -5.32 -0.07
CA GLN A 165 -16.72 -5.51 -1.18
C GLN A 165 -16.40 -4.53 -2.30
N PHE A 166 -16.14 -5.04 -3.50
CA PHE A 166 -15.82 -4.19 -4.64
C PHE A 166 -17.04 -3.43 -5.15
N THR A 167 -16.80 -2.19 -5.56
CA THR A 167 -17.79 -1.26 -6.09
C THR A 167 -17.16 -0.41 -7.19
N ASN A 168 -17.91 0.52 -7.78
CA ASN A 168 -17.34 1.51 -8.71
C ASN A 168 -16.30 2.42 -8.07
N GLU A 169 -16.29 2.52 -6.75
CA GLU A 169 -15.39 3.38 -5.98
C GLU A 169 -14.33 2.59 -5.19
N ILE A 170 -14.47 1.27 -5.08
CA ILE A 170 -13.52 0.38 -4.39
C ILE A 170 -13.22 -0.75 -5.36
N HIS A 171 -12.06 -0.70 -6.01
CA HIS A 171 -11.70 -1.68 -7.02
C HIS A 171 -10.19 -1.82 -7.07
N PRO A 172 -9.64 -3.04 -7.15
CA PRO A 172 -8.20 -3.23 -7.06
C PRO A 172 -7.50 -2.80 -8.37
N ALA A 173 -6.30 -2.25 -8.24
CA ALA A 173 -5.35 -2.16 -9.35
C ALA A 173 -4.75 -3.54 -9.62
N CYS A 174 -4.34 -3.81 -10.86
CA CYS A 174 -3.44 -4.94 -11.08
C CYS A 174 -2.07 -4.60 -10.49
N SER A 175 -1.39 -5.56 -9.85
CA SER A 175 0.01 -5.41 -9.46
C SER A 175 0.88 -6.21 -10.43
N VAL A 176 2.01 -5.63 -10.83
CA VAL A 176 2.96 -6.29 -11.75
C VAL A 176 3.50 -7.58 -11.16
N SER A 177 3.21 -8.70 -11.82
CA SER A 177 4.04 -9.92 -11.77
C SER A 177 5.27 -9.71 -12.67
N ARG A 178 6.38 -10.42 -12.46
CA ARG A 178 7.68 -10.23 -13.15
C ARG A 178 7.65 -10.19 -14.70
N GLN A 179 6.51 -10.49 -15.32
CA GLN A 179 6.31 -10.66 -16.75
C GLN A 179 6.00 -9.37 -17.53
N VAL A 180 5.92 -8.20 -16.89
CA VAL A 180 5.67 -6.93 -17.61
C VAL A 180 6.98 -6.34 -18.14
N SER A 181 6.94 -5.81 -19.37
CA SER A 181 8.07 -5.09 -19.98
C SER A 181 8.60 -4.00 -19.04
N PRO A 182 9.94 -3.83 -18.95
CA PRO A 182 10.53 -2.81 -18.09
C PRO A 182 10.06 -1.42 -18.51
N ILE A 183 9.89 -0.53 -17.52
CA ILE A 183 9.64 0.90 -17.77
C ILE A 183 10.86 1.46 -18.50
N VAL A 184 10.63 2.13 -19.64
CA VAL A 184 11.71 2.74 -20.43
C VAL A 184 11.63 4.26 -20.35
N ILE A 185 12.79 4.91 -20.50
CA ILE A 185 12.87 6.37 -20.56
C ILE A 185 11.94 6.88 -21.67
N GLY A 186 11.10 7.87 -21.35
CA GLY A 186 10.07 8.41 -22.24
C GLY A 186 8.66 7.84 -22.00
N ASP A 187 8.52 6.79 -21.19
CA ASP A 187 7.20 6.25 -20.83
C ASP A 187 6.38 7.29 -20.06
N LEU A 188 5.11 7.44 -20.45
CA LEU A 188 4.16 8.24 -19.70
C LEU A 188 3.61 7.40 -18.55
N LEU A 189 3.75 7.90 -17.33
CA LEU A 189 3.25 7.28 -16.11
C LEU A 189 2.12 8.12 -15.55
N GLU A 190 1.16 7.46 -14.90
CA GLU A 190 0.05 8.11 -14.23
C GLU A 190 0.20 7.96 -12.72
N ILE A 191 0.05 9.06 -11.99
CA ILE A 191 0.15 9.10 -10.54
C ILE A 191 -1.23 9.37 -9.96
N ASN A 192 -1.65 8.57 -8.98
CA ASN A 192 -2.85 8.86 -8.17
C ASN A 192 -2.51 8.85 -6.68
N SER A 193 -3.00 9.88 -5.98
CA SER A 193 -2.61 10.17 -4.60
C SER A 193 -3.57 11.15 -3.91
N TYR A 194 -3.59 11.16 -2.58
CA TYR A 194 -4.30 12.13 -1.74
C TYR A 194 -3.40 13.28 -1.23
N GLY A 195 -2.11 13.24 -1.57
CA GLY A 195 -1.08 14.22 -1.22
C GLY A 195 -1.24 15.61 -1.84
N SER A 196 -0.64 16.61 -1.18
CA SER A 196 -0.60 18.01 -1.65
C SER A 196 0.55 18.26 -2.62
N THR A 197 0.32 19.13 -3.60
CA THR A 197 1.31 19.54 -4.62
C THR A 197 1.92 20.92 -4.36
N ASP A 198 1.69 21.56 -3.22
CA ASP A 198 2.22 22.92 -2.97
C ASP A 198 2.68 23.13 -1.53
N TYR A 199 3.92 23.62 -1.41
CA TYR A 199 4.68 23.87 -0.18
C TYR A 199 4.30 25.21 0.51
N GLU A 200 3.39 26.01 -0.04
CA GLU A 200 3.00 27.26 0.61
C GLU A 200 1.54 27.31 1.03
N SER A 201 1.32 27.60 2.34
CA SER A 201 0.18 28.22 3.04
C SER A 201 -1.27 27.75 2.77
N LYS A 202 -1.58 27.18 1.60
CA LYS A 202 -2.82 26.48 1.23
C LYS A 202 -2.84 25.01 1.68
N ILE A 203 -1.76 24.54 2.31
CA ILE A 203 -1.51 23.16 2.77
C ILE A 203 -2.72 22.58 3.52
N ARG A 204 -3.45 23.35 4.33
CA ARG A 204 -4.59 22.83 5.10
C ARG A 204 -5.90 22.66 4.32
N LYS A 205 -6.13 23.38 3.21
CA LYS A 205 -7.45 23.41 2.54
C LYS A 205 -7.71 22.24 1.58
N ASN A 206 -6.67 21.53 1.16
CA ASN A 206 -6.75 20.51 0.11
C ASN A 206 -6.13 19.15 0.48
N ILE A 207 -5.72 18.96 1.74
CA ILE A 207 -5.36 17.63 2.25
C ILE A 207 -6.56 16.70 2.09
N GLY A 208 -6.30 15.46 1.68
CA GLY A 208 -7.31 14.42 1.61
C GLY A 208 -8.21 14.50 0.37
N LYS A 209 -7.86 15.30 -0.64
CA LYS A 209 -8.55 15.30 -1.95
C LYS A 209 -7.78 14.46 -2.95
N LEU A 210 -8.45 13.47 -3.55
CA LEU A 210 -7.87 12.59 -4.55
C LEU A 210 -7.46 13.38 -5.79
N ARG A 211 -6.23 13.15 -6.24
CA ARG A 211 -5.64 13.79 -7.41
C ARG A 211 -5.06 12.76 -8.35
N LYS A 212 -4.99 13.17 -9.61
CA LYS A 212 -4.33 12.45 -10.68
C LYS A 212 -3.39 13.37 -11.45
N GLY A 213 -2.22 12.87 -11.80
CA GLY A 213 -1.23 13.57 -12.63
C GLY A 213 -0.54 12.62 -13.58
N ARG A 214 0.15 13.16 -14.60
CA ARG A 214 0.92 12.35 -15.54
C ARG A 214 2.33 12.89 -15.70
N VAL A 215 3.30 12.01 -15.58
CA VAL A 215 4.73 12.33 -15.66
C VAL A 215 5.40 11.47 -16.71
N VAL A 216 6.44 11.99 -17.34
CA VAL A 216 7.31 11.18 -18.20
C VAL A 216 8.41 10.58 -17.34
N TYR A 217 8.61 9.28 -17.43
CA TYR A 217 9.75 8.62 -16.82
C TYR A 217 11.03 9.06 -17.53
N ARG A 218 11.86 9.83 -16.85
CA ARG A 218 13.11 10.37 -17.43
C ARG A 218 14.39 9.66 -16.94
N GLY A 219 14.25 8.60 -16.14
CA GLY A 219 15.39 7.96 -15.50
C GLY A 219 15.93 8.79 -14.32
N TYR A 220 17.24 8.79 -14.12
CA TYR A 220 17.89 9.48 -13.00
C TYR A 220 17.88 11.00 -13.20
N GLN A 221 17.41 11.72 -12.18
CA GLN A 221 17.56 13.16 -11.96
C GLN A 221 17.09 14.05 -13.12
N SER A 222 15.77 14.14 -13.33
CA SER A 222 15.20 15.22 -14.13
C SER A 222 14.68 16.35 -13.24
N ASP A 223 15.16 17.55 -13.50
CA ASP A 223 14.88 18.83 -12.81
C ASP A 223 13.44 19.37 -13.04
N ASP A 224 12.53 18.50 -13.48
CA ASP A 224 11.15 18.85 -13.75
C ASP A 224 10.37 18.89 -12.42
N ARG A 225 10.14 20.12 -11.93
CA ARG A 225 9.47 20.48 -10.65
C ARG A 225 7.96 20.18 -10.62
N TYR A 226 7.54 18.97 -11.02
CA TYR A 226 6.16 18.52 -10.84
C TYR A 226 6.09 17.62 -9.61
N PHE A 227 5.93 18.23 -8.42
CA PHE A 227 5.65 17.45 -7.22
C PHE A 227 4.22 16.90 -7.33
N LEU A 228 4.10 15.67 -7.82
CA LEU A 228 2.84 14.96 -7.98
C LEU A 228 2.78 13.83 -6.94
N GLY A 229 2.03 14.08 -5.87
CA GLY A 229 1.62 13.06 -4.91
C GLY A 229 2.37 13.05 -3.58
N ASP A 230 2.04 12.08 -2.75
CA ASP A 230 2.59 11.83 -1.42
C ASP A 230 3.24 10.44 -1.36
N ASN A 231 3.94 10.17 -0.25
CA ASN A 231 4.47 8.84 0.04
C ASN A 231 3.35 7.79 -0.06
N GLY A 232 3.65 6.67 -0.70
CA GLY A 232 2.70 5.59 -0.91
C GLY A 232 1.74 5.78 -2.10
N GLY A 233 1.80 6.92 -2.79
CA GLY A 233 1.02 7.19 -4.00
C GLY A 233 1.23 6.15 -5.10
N SER A 234 0.19 5.88 -5.87
CA SER A 234 0.20 4.88 -6.95
C SER A 234 0.94 5.42 -8.17
N VAL A 235 1.89 4.65 -8.71
CA VAL A 235 2.47 4.88 -10.04
C VAL A 235 1.95 3.80 -10.97
N MET A 236 1.15 4.22 -11.95
CA MET A 236 0.40 3.37 -12.86
C MET A 236 0.99 3.43 -14.26
N SER A 237 1.05 2.28 -14.94
CA SER A 237 1.38 2.24 -16.37
C SER A 237 0.24 2.84 -17.21
N THR A 238 0.60 3.65 -18.20
CA THR A 238 -0.36 4.14 -19.22
C THR A 238 -0.30 3.37 -20.54
N THR A 239 0.61 2.39 -20.65
CA THR A 239 0.78 1.58 -21.87
C THR A 239 -0.03 0.28 -21.82
N LEU A 240 -0.43 -0.15 -20.62
CA LEU A 240 -1.21 -1.38 -20.43
C LEU A 240 -2.71 -1.13 -20.57
N LYS A 241 -3.43 -2.18 -21.00
CA LYS A 241 -4.90 -2.15 -21.18
C LYS A 241 -5.68 -2.18 -19.87
N LEU A 242 -5.00 -2.47 -18.76
CA LEU A 242 -5.55 -2.48 -17.41
C LEU A 242 -4.71 -1.53 -16.55
N HIS A 243 -5.37 -0.85 -15.61
CA HIS A 243 -4.70 -0.01 -14.62
C HIS A 243 -3.78 -0.87 -13.75
N THR A 244 -2.49 -0.81 -14.05
CA THR A 244 -1.48 -1.66 -13.44
C THR A 244 -0.50 -0.81 -12.65
N LEU A 245 -0.39 -1.11 -11.35
CA LEU A 245 0.54 -0.50 -10.42
C LEU A 245 1.94 -1.06 -10.67
N ILE A 246 2.84 -0.19 -11.12
CA ILE A 246 4.23 -0.53 -11.45
C ILE A 246 5.22 0.02 -10.40
N GLY A 247 4.78 0.98 -9.59
CA GLY A 247 5.61 1.59 -8.57
C GLY A 247 4.81 2.24 -7.45
N VAL A 248 5.48 2.44 -6.32
CA VAL A 248 4.96 3.17 -5.15
C VAL A 248 5.80 4.42 -4.95
N LEU A 249 5.15 5.57 -4.85
CA LEU A 249 5.82 6.86 -4.68
C LEU A 249 6.55 6.95 -3.35
N LYS A 250 7.77 7.48 -3.44
CA LYS A 250 8.59 7.92 -2.33
C LYS A 250 8.99 9.37 -2.58
N SER A 251 8.37 10.28 -1.83
CA SER A 251 8.74 11.70 -1.84
C SER A 251 9.89 11.94 -0.85
N ASN A 252 11.04 12.38 -1.35
CA ASN A 252 12.10 12.88 -0.49
C ASN A 252 11.89 14.38 -0.22
N ARG A 253 11.25 14.72 0.91
CA ARG A 253 10.88 16.12 1.27
C ARG A 253 12.07 17.10 1.35
N ARG A 254 13.31 16.63 1.33
CA ARG A 254 14.51 17.44 1.63
C ARG A 254 15.34 17.84 0.42
N ASP A 255 15.07 17.30 -0.76
CA ASP A 255 15.98 17.50 -1.89
C ASP A 255 15.20 17.85 -3.16
N TYR A 256 14.97 19.16 -3.32
CA TYR A 256 14.23 19.78 -4.43
C TYR A 256 14.86 19.50 -5.80
N ASN A 257 16.15 19.15 -5.83
CA ASN A 257 16.91 18.83 -7.04
C ASN A 257 16.89 17.32 -7.37
N SER A 258 16.25 16.51 -6.52
CA SER A 258 16.07 15.08 -6.75
C SER A 258 14.64 14.85 -7.24
N GLY A 259 14.49 14.36 -8.47
CA GLY A 259 13.18 13.99 -9.01
C GLY A 259 12.42 13.00 -8.11
N VAL A 260 11.15 12.78 -8.42
CA VAL A 260 10.28 11.85 -7.68
C VAL A 260 10.89 10.43 -7.67
N GLN A 261 11.10 9.85 -6.48
CA GLN A 261 11.59 8.48 -6.34
C GLN A 261 10.42 7.49 -6.32
N VAL A 262 10.65 6.30 -6.88
CA VAL A 262 9.62 5.27 -7.01
C VAL A 262 10.19 3.91 -6.62
N SER A 263 9.55 3.25 -5.65
CA SER A 263 9.84 1.86 -5.30
C SER A 263 9.19 0.94 -6.32
N SER A 264 9.99 0.13 -7.03
CA SER A 264 9.49 -0.77 -8.08
C SER A 264 8.64 -1.91 -7.50
N VAL A 265 7.41 -2.08 -8.01
CA VAL A 265 6.54 -3.22 -7.66
C VAL A 265 7.11 -4.53 -8.23
N ALA A 266 7.74 -4.48 -9.41
CA ALA A 266 8.39 -5.65 -10.00
C ALA A 266 9.54 -6.18 -9.13
N TYR A 267 10.31 -5.30 -8.48
CA TYR A 267 11.33 -5.69 -7.51
C TYR A 267 10.72 -6.44 -6.32
N ALA A 268 9.60 -5.93 -5.80
CA ALA A 268 8.87 -6.50 -4.66
C ALA A 268 8.01 -7.74 -5.00
N SER A 269 7.81 -8.05 -6.29
CA SER A 269 6.82 -9.04 -6.77
C SER A 269 6.86 -10.39 -6.05
N LYS A 270 8.06 -10.93 -5.79
CA LYS A 270 8.21 -12.19 -5.04
C LYS A 270 7.67 -12.10 -3.61
N LYS A 271 7.95 -11.00 -2.93
CA LYS A 271 7.48 -10.74 -1.56
C LYS A 271 5.98 -10.50 -1.55
N ILE A 272 5.46 -9.73 -2.51
CA ILE A 272 4.01 -9.53 -2.70
C ILE A 272 3.34 -10.90 -2.84
N CYS A 273 3.80 -11.74 -3.76
CA CYS A 273 3.27 -13.10 -3.96
C CYS A 273 3.39 -13.98 -2.69
N GLN A 274 4.52 -13.91 -1.98
CA GLN A 274 4.74 -14.64 -0.73
C GLN A 274 3.74 -14.25 0.36
N TYR A 275 3.51 -12.96 0.59
CA TYR A 275 2.69 -12.49 1.71
C TYR A 275 1.22 -12.34 1.38
N SER A 276 0.87 -12.07 0.13
CA SER A 276 -0.53 -11.82 -0.28
C SER A 276 -1.14 -12.90 -1.15
N GLY A 277 -0.34 -13.80 -1.75
CA GLY A 277 -0.83 -14.74 -2.77
C GLY A 277 -1.08 -14.10 -4.14
N ILE A 278 -0.82 -12.80 -4.30
CA ILE A 278 -0.98 -12.09 -5.57
C ILE A 278 0.27 -12.32 -6.42
N CYS A 279 0.11 -13.17 -7.43
CA CYS A 279 1.14 -13.61 -8.37
C CYS A 279 0.55 -13.52 -9.80
#